data_AF-A0A068U623-F1
#
_entry.id   AF-A0A068U623-F1
#
_cell.length_a   1.000
_cell.length_b   1.000
_cell.length_c   1.000
_cell.angle_alpha   90.00
_cell.angle_beta   90.00
_cell.angle_gamma   90.00
#
_symmetry.space_group_name_H-M   'P 1'
#
loop_
_entity.id
_entity.type
_entity.pdbx_description
1 polymer ?
#
loop_
_entity_poly.entity_id
_entity_poly.type
_entity_poly.pdbx_seq_one_letter_code
_entity_poly.pdbx_strand_id
1 'polypeptide(L)'
;MAEMGSGIGSKTVAVAVMLVVLVGLGCPEWSRAMSLCNMDEKGLMACKPSVTPPPPDPVDPTSDCCDALKGADLKCLCSYKNSFTLPSLGIDPDLALALPSKCNLALPPDC
;
A
#
# COMPACT_ATOMS: atom_id res chain seq x y z
N MET A 1 23.87 -32.22 29.07
CA MET A 1 24.17 -33.65 28.85
C MET A 1 22.86 -34.40 28.70
N ALA A 2 22.39 -34.51 27.46
CA ALA A 2 21.50 -35.56 27.01
C ALA A 2 22.03 -35.93 25.61
N GLU A 3 22.87 -36.96 25.61
CA GLU A 3 23.13 -37.81 24.46
C GLU A 3 21.76 -38.40 24.01
N MET A 4 21.50 -38.91 22.81
CA MET A 4 22.33 -39.52 21.79
C MET A 4 21.38 -39.85 20.63
N GLY A 5 21.91 -39.80 19.41
CA GLY A 5 21.57 -40.75 18.35
C GLY A 5 20.17 -40.62 17.74
N SER A 6 20.09 -39.91 16.60
CA SER A 6 19.10 -40.27 15.59
C SER A 6 19.81 -40.45 14.25
N GLY A 7 19.76 -41.67 13.75
CA GLY A 7 20.31 -42.06 12.45
C GLY A 7 19.90 -41.08 11.37
N ILE A 8 20.92 -40.52 10.72
CA ILE A 8 20.81 -39.69 9.53
C ILE A 8 20.47 -40.59 8.34
N GLY A 9 19.19 -40.91 8.21
CA GLY A 9 18.64 -41.26 6.89
C GLY A 9 18.60 -39.99 6.05
N SER A 10 19.17 -39.99 4.84
CA SER A 10 19.19 -38.82 3.93
C SER A 10 17.84 -38.10 3.79
N LYS A 11 16.73 -38.83 3.98
CA LYS A 11 15.36 -38.29 3.94
C LYS A 11 15.06 -37.34 5.11
N THR A 12 15.55 -37.62 6.32
CA THR A 12 15.27 -36.78 7.51
C THR A 12 16.12 -35.51 7.51
N VAL A 13 17.35 -35.58 7.00
CA VAL A 13 18.21 -34.40 6.78
C VAL A 13 17.60 -33.47 5.74
N ALA A 14 17.12 -34.01 4.61
CA ALA A 14 16.47 -33.21 3.58
C ALA A 14 15.20 -32.51 4.09
N VAL A 15 14.39 -33.19 4.91
CA VAL A 15 13.18 -32.62 5.51
C VAL A 15 13.52 -31.55 6.55
N ALA A 16 14.53 -31.78 7.40
CA ALA A 16 14.98 -30.80 8.38
C ALA A 16 15.57 -29.54 7.72
N VAL A 17 16.36 -29.71 6.64
CA VAL A 17 16.91 -28.59 5.87
C VAL A 17 15.81 -27.81 5.15
N MET A 18 14.82 -28.48 4.55
CA MET A 18 13.65 -27.83 3.94
C MET A 18 12.84 -27.00 4.96
N LEU A 19 12.63 -27.53 6.16
CA LEU A 19 11.90 -26.82 7.23
C LEU A 19 12.66 -25.57 7.71
N VAL A 20 13.99 -25.64 7.83
CA VAL A 20 14.82 -24.48 8.19
C VAL A 20 14.85 -23.42 7.09
N VAL A 21 14.85 -23.83 5.81
CA VAL A 21 14.76 -22.89 4.67
C VAL A 21 13.39 -22.20 4.62
N LEU A 22 12.29 -22.91 4.88
CA LEU A 22 10.95 -22.31 4.92
C LEU A 22 10.76 -21.31 6.06
N VAL A 23 11.38 -21.56 7.22
CA VAL A 23 11.34 -20.64 8.37
C VAL A 23 12.31 -19.47 8.20
N GLY A 24 13.46 -19.68 7.54
CA GLY A 24 14.45 -18.63 7.25
C GLY A 24 14.07 -17.70 6.08
N LEU A 25 13.16 -18.13 5.20
CA LEU A 25 12.56 -17.31 4.13
C LEU A 25 11.34 -16.50 4.60
N GLY A 26 10.98 -16.58 5.88
CA GLY A 26 10.02 -15.68 6.48
C GLY A 26 10.65 -14.31 6.67
N CYS A 27 10.74 -13.51 5.60
CA CYS A 27 11.04 -12.08 5.73
C CYS A 27 10.06 -11.46 6.73
N PRO A 28 10.48 -11.04 7.93
CA PRO A 28 9.57 -10.50 8.95
C PRO A 28 9.11 -9.06 8.64
N GLU A 29 9.13 -8.64 7.37
CA GLU A 29 8.82 -7.28 6.93
C GLU A 29 7.65 -7.21 5.93
N TRP A 30 6.88 -8.29 5.77
CA TRP A 30 5.67 -8.30 4.93
C TRP A 30 4.41 -7.84 5.66
N SER A 31 4.56 -7.04 6.72
CA SER A 31 3.46 -6.35 7.39
C SER A 31 3.72 -4.85 7.53
N ARG A 32 4.73 -4.32 6.86
CA ARG A 32 4.85 -2.87 6.72
C ARG A 32 3.66 -2.44 5.87
N ALA A 33 2.72 -1.71 6.48
CA ALA A 33 1.70 -0.97 5.75
C ALA A 33 2.38 -0.34 4.53
N MET A 34 2.08 -0.85 3.34
CA MET A 34 2.77 -0.43 2.12
C MET A 34 2.46 1.04 1.92
N SER A 35 3.43 1.90 2.17
CA SER A 35 3.31 3.31 1.88
C SER A 35 3.32 3.48 0.35
N LEU A 36 2.28 4.09 -0.21
CA LEU A 36 2.17 4.40 -1.63
C LEU A 36 2.39 5.91 -1.80
N CYS A 37 3.41 6.29 -2.58
CA CYS A 37 3.70 7.71 -2.84
C CYS A 37 3.78 8.56 -1.55
N ASN A 38 4.47 8.04 -0.53
CA ASN A 38 4.60 8.63 0.80
C ASN A 38 3.27 8.79 1.59
N MET A 39 2.23 8.04 1.24
CA MET A 39 1.02 7.91 2.04
C MET A 39 0.90 6.49 2.60
N ASP A 40 0.61 6.36 3.88
CA ASP A 40 0.27 5.06 4.47
C ASP A 40 -1.20 4.68 4.16
N GLU A 41 -1.56 3.43 4.48
CA GLU A 41 -2.90 2.89 4.24
C GLU A 41 -4.01 3.77 4.84
N LYS A 42 -3.82 4.31 6.04
CA LYS A 42 -4.84 5.15 6.70
C LYS A 42 -5.00 6.46 5.94
N GLY A 43 -3.92 7.08 5.50
CA GLY A 43 -3.95 8.28 4.67
C GLY A 43 -4.69 8.05 3.35
N LEU A 44 -4.40 6.93 2.66
CA LEU A 44 -5.08 6.58 1.42
C LEU A 44 -6.58 6.32 1.62
N MET A 45 -6.92 5.58 2.69
CA MET A 45 -8.32 5.28 3.03
C MET A 45 -9.09 6.53 3.47
N ALA A 46 -8.44 7.50 4.14
CA ALA A 46 -9.07 8.76 4.49
C ALA A 46 -9.47 9.58 3.25
N CYS A 47 -8.69 9.49 2.16
CA CYS A 47 -8.99 10.21 0.92
C CYS A 47 -9.93 9.46 -0.03
N LYS A 48 -10.04 8.14 0.08
CA LYS A 48 -10.85 7.30 -0.82
C LYS A 48 -12.28 7.82 -1.02
N PRO A 49 -13.05 8.22 0.01
CA PRO A 49 -14.42 8.71 -0.17
C PRO A 49 -14.54 9.98 -1.03
N SER A 50 -13.48 10.78 -1.12
CA SER A 50 -13.45 12.00 -1.92
C SER A 50 -13.07 11.75 -3.38
N VAL A 51 -12.59 10.54 -3.70
CA VAL A 51 -12.09 10.17 -5.03
C VAL A 51 -12.78 8.93 -5.61
N THR A 52 -13.81 8.41 -4.94
CA THR A 52 -14.62 7.28 -5.41
C THR A 52 -16.07 7.70 -5.64
N PRO A 53 -16.64 7.52 -6.83
CA PRO A 53 -18.09 7.65 -7.07
C PRO A 53 -18.84 6.38 -6.61
N PRO A 54 -20.13 6.40 -6.18
CA PRO A 54 -21.20 7.39 -6.45
C PRO A 54 -22.08 7.74 -5.18
N PRO A 55 -23.38 8.12 -5.33
CA PRO A 55 -24.08 9.32 -4.79
C PRO A 55 -24.27 9.43 -3.25
N PRO A 56 -24.68 10.61 -2.71
CA PRO A 56 -25.17 11.79 -3.45
C PRO A 56 -24.06 12.66 -4.03
N ASP A 57 -22.92 12.79 -3.38
CA ASP A 57 -21.79 13.58 -3.85
C ASP A 57 -20.48 12.97 -3.33
N PRO A 58 -19.36 13.08 -4.06
CA PRO A 58 -18.06 12.79 -3.48
C PRO A 58 -17.84 13.72 -2.27
N VAL A 59 -17.61 13.10 -1.11
CA VAL A 59 -17.53 13.82 0.17
C VAL A 59 -16.34 14.76 0.15
N ASP A 60 -16.51 15.97 0.70
CA ASP A 60 -15.37 16.88 0.90
C ASP A 60 -14.26 16.18 1.71
N PRO A 61 -12.99 16.45 1.39
CA PRO A 61 -11.88 15.79 2.07
C PRO A 61 -11.89 16.12 3.56
N THR A 62 -11.65 15.10 4.37
CA THR A 62 -11.42 15.28 5.81
C THR A 62 -10.06 15.94 6.06
N SER A 63 -9.86 16.50 7.26
CA SER A 63 -8.53 17.00 7.66
C SER A 63 -7.47 15.91 7.54
N ASP A 64 -7.79 14.68 7.97
CA ASP A 64 -6.86 13.54 7.88
C ASP A 64 -6.44 13.24 6.45
N CYS A 65 -7.38 13.32 5.49
CA CYS A 65 -7.03 13.18 4.07
C CYS A 65 -6.09 14.31 3.62
N CYS A 66 -6.44 15.56 3.90
CA CYS A 66 -5.60 16.69 3.46
C CYS A 66 -4.22 16.69 4.14
N ASP A 67 -4.13 16.28 5.41
CA ASP A 67 -2.87 16.17 6.13
C ASP A 67 -2.00 15.03 5.59
N ALA A 68 -2.60 13.89 5.21
CA ALA A 68 -1.89 12.85 4.49
C ALA A 68 -1.42 13.32 3.10
N LEU A 69 -2.26 14.07 2.39
CA LEU A 69 -1.96 14.59 1.05
C LEU A 69 -0.85 15.66 1.06
N LYS A 70 -0.70 16.44 2.14
CA LYS A 70 0.42 17.39 2.34
C LYS A 70 1.78 16.68 2.38
N GLY A 71 1.83 15.47 2.93
CA GLY A 71 3.03 14.64 2.99
C GLY A 71 3.25 13.79 1.73
N ALA A 72 2.24 13.68 0.86
CA ALA A 72 2.28 12.79 -0.29
C ALA A 72 3.24 13.26 -1.39
N ASP A 73 3.80 12.30 -2.12
CA ASP A 73 4.46 12.55 -3.40
C ASP A 73 3.39 12.64 -4.50
N LEU A 74 2.91 13.87 -4.75
CA LEU A 74 1.89 14.13 -5.77
C LEU A 74 2.36 13.75 -7.18
N LYS A 75 3.67 13.83 -7.48
CA LYS A 75 4.21 13.42 -8.79
C LYS A 75 4.16 11.90 -8.95
N CYS A 76 4.47 11.16 -7.88
CA CYS A 76 4.26 9.71 -7.83
C CYS A 76 2.78 9.36 -8.01
N LEU A 77 1.86 10.01 -7.28
CA LEU A 77 0.42 9.76 -7.43
C LEU A 77 -0.07 10.04 -8.87
N CYS A 78 0.41 11.11 -9.49
CA CYS A 78 0.13 11.45 -10.89
C CYS A 78 0.53 10.36 -11.88
N SER A 79 1.58 9.58 -11.59
CA SER A 79 1.98 8.45 -12.45
C SER A 79 0.90 7.35 -12.55
N TYR A 80 -0.03 7.30 -11.58
CA TYR A 80 -1.16 6.38 -11.58
C TYR A 80 -2.38 6.89 -12.36
N LYS A 81 -2.40 8.15 -12.82
CA LYS A 81 -3.55 8.77 -13.52
C LYS A 81 -4.16 7.88 -14.61
N ASN A 82 -3.29 7.24 -15.40
CA ASN A 82 -3.70 6.36 -16.51
C ASN A 82 -3.59 4.87 -16.17
N SER A 83 -3.38 4.53 -14.90
CA SER A 83 -3.25 3.15 -14.46
C SER A 83 -4.60 2.44 -14.45
N PHE A 84 -4.63 1.23 -14.99
CA PHE A 84 -5.78 0.32 -14.93
C PHE A 84 -6.15 -0.09 -13.49
N THR A 85 -5.27 0.16 -12.52
CA THR A 85 -5.55 -0.12 -11.11
C THR A 85 -6.55 0.87 -10.48
N LEU A 86 -6.64 2.11 -10.95
CA LEU A 86 -7.55 3.10 -10.35
C LEU A 86 -9.03 2.69 -10.47
N PRO A 87 -9.54 2.32 -11.67
CA PRO A 87 -10.94 1.88 -11.79
C PRO A 87 -11.24 0.61 -10.99
N SER A 88 -10.26 -0.31 -10.87
CA SER A 88 -10.41 -1.54 -10.09
C SER A 88 -10.57 -1.28 -8.58
N LEU A 89 -10.04 -0.15 -8.10
CA LEU A 89 -10.19 0.31 -6.71
C LEU A 89 -11.41 1.22 -6.51
N GLY A 90 -12.15 1.50 -7.59
CA GLY A 90 -13.25 2.46 -7.61
C GLY A 90 -12.78 3.92 -7.55
N ILE A 91 -11.52 4.21 -7.88
CA ILE A 91 -11.00 5.58 -7.88
C ILE A 91 -11.28 6.21 -9.24
N ASP A 92 -11.92 7.37 -9.22
CA ASP A 92 -12.09 8.22 -10.37
C ASP A 92 -10.87 9.14 -10.53
N PRO A 93 -10.19 9.12 -11.68
CA PRO A 93 -8.96 9.88 -11.88
C PRO A 93 -9.22 11.40 -11.87
N ASP A 94 -10.36 11.88 -12.36
CA ASP A 94 -10.67 13.31 -12.38
C ASP A 94 -10.92 13.84 -10.96
N LEU A 95 -11.63 13.09 -10.12
CA LEU A 95 -11.79 13.41 -8.70
C LEU A 95 -10.45 13.39 -7.95
N ALA A 96 -9.58 12.41 -8.24
CA ALA A 96 -8.26 12.32 -7.64
C ALA A 96 -7.36 13.51 -8.02
N LEU A 97 -7.44 14.00 -9.26
CA LEU A 97 -6.70 15.16 -9.74
C LEU A 97 -7.26 16.49 -9.21
N ALA A 98 -8.56 16.55 -8.91
CA ALA A 98 -9.18 17.72 -8.29
C ALA A 98 -8.92 17.83 -6.77
N LEU A 99 -8.62 16.70 -6.11
CA LEU A 99 -8.45 16.62 -4.65
C LEU A 99 -7.38 17.57 -4.08
N PRO A 100 -6.17 17.72 -4.66
CA PRO A 100 -5.16 18.62 -4.14
C PRO A 100 -5.67 20.05 -3.99
N SER A 101 -6.39 20.57 -5.00
CA SER A 101 -6.98 21.91 -4.96
C SER A 101 -7.99 22.07 -3.83
N LYS A 102 -8.82 21.04 -3.55
CA LYS A 102 -9.76 21.05 -2.42
C LYS A 102 -9.03 21.08 -1.06
N CYS A 103 -7.82 20.54 -0.98
CA CYS A 103 -6.95 20.59 0.18
C CYS A 103 -6.00 21.81 0.20
N ASN A 104 -6.19 22.78 -0.71
CA ASN A 104 -5.33 23.96 -0.87
C ASN A 104 -3.85 23.59 -1.17
N LEU A 105 -3.66 22.55 -1.98
CA LEU A 105 -2.38 22.08 -2.50
C LEU A 105 -2.31 22.29 -4.03
N ALA A 106 -1.09 22.47 -4.54
CA ALA A 106 -0.86 22.61 -5.98
C ALA A 106 -0.67 21.22 -6.63
N LEU A 107 -1.43 20.96 -7.69
CA LEU A 107 -1.17 19.81 -8.57
C LEU A 107 0.12 20.08 -9.39
N PRO A 108 1.03 19.10 -9.55
CA PRO A 108 2.20 19.27 -10.40
C PRO A 108 1.81 19.51 -11.87
N PRO A 109 2.58 20.34 -12.62
CA PRO A 109 2.19 20.82 -13.96
C PRO A 109 2.16 19.73 -15.05
N ASP A 110 2.90 18.63 -14.87
CA ASP A 110 2.99 17.52 -15.83
C ASP A 110 2.11 16.32 -15.41
N CYS A 111 0.97 16.63 -14.81
CA CYS A 111 -0.09 15.71 -14.45
C CYS A 111 -1.28 15.91 -15.41
#